data_AF-A0A2A2Q682-F1
#
_entry.id   AF-A0A2A2Q682-F1
#
_cell.length_a   1.000
_cell.length_b   1.000
_cell.length_c   1.000
_cell.angle_alpha   90.00
_cell.angle_beta   90.00
_cell.angle_gamma   90.00
#
_symmetry.space_group_name_H-M   'P 1'
#
loop_
_entity.id
_entity.type
_entity.pdbx_description
1 polymer ?
#
loop_
_entity_poly.entity_id
_entity_poly.type
_entity_poly.pdbx_seq_one_letter_code
_entity_poly.pdbx_strand_id
1 'polypeptide(L)'
;MNHHDVKFILRARRPGDRDAQDPQFAEALAEVAKDPQLQAWHEREQRADAALAAKFAAIAPPPGLREAILAGARASRPRPAGWRHTPWLAAAAAVAVLLAVAAGWRGRTELPAGDSFAAIALRELASAHGDHAAAPPALGALQTRLAAATGPLPDRIDFGPAELHRQGCRSFRVGGREVFELCFLRAGTWYHLYVSPAAGPDEGVRLESAGQLAAATWRRGAVAYALATDDGRAALQRLL
;
A
#
# COMPACT_ATOMS: atom_id res chain seq x y z
N MET A 1 -12.95 69.01 -17.48
CA MET A 1 -13.80 67.93 -16.93
C MET A 1 -15.17 68.49 -16.57
N ASN A 2 -16.28 67.74 -16.69
CA ASN A 2 -17.59 68.28 -16.31
C ASN A 2 -17.91 68.01 -14.82
N HIS A 3 -18.97 68.63 -14.27
CA HIS A 3 -19.35 68.48 -12.85
C HIS A 3 -19.67 67.03 -12.44
N HIS A 4 -20.22 66.24 -13.35
CA HIS A 4 -20.54 64.84 -13.06
C HIS A 4 -19.27 64.02 -12.90
N ASP A 5 -18.32 64.20 -13.83
CA ASP A 5 -17.03 63.51 -13.83
C ASP A 5 -16.21 63.86 -12.58
N VAL A 6 -16.14 65.15 -12.22
CA VAL A 6 -15.45 65.61 -11.00
C VAL A 6 -16.04 64.93 -9.76
N LYS A 7 -17.37 64.89 -9.66
CA LYS A 7 -18.04 64.26 -8.52
C LYS A 7 -17.81 62.76 -8.47
N PHE A 8 -17.84 62.10 -9.63
CA PHE A 8 -17.60 60.66 -9.73
C PHE A 8 -16.18 60.30 -9.27
N ILE A 9 -15.17 61.03 -9.77
CA ILE A 9 -13.76 60.81 -9.40
C ILE A 9 -13.56 61.04 -7.91
N LEU A 10 -13.99 62.20 -7.39
CA LEU A 10 -13.70 62.56 -5.99
C LEU A 10 -14.42 61.70 -4.96
N ARG A 11 -15.52 61.03 -5.31
CA ARG A 11 -16.18 60.03 -4.45
C ARG A 11 -15.34 58.78 -4.19
N ALA A 12 -14.41 58.47 -5.08
CA ALA A 12 -13.48 57.35 -4.90
C ALA A 12 -12.21 57.75 -4.12
N ARG A 13 -12.04 59.05 -3.82
CA ARG A 13 -10.83 59.56 -3.15
C ARG A 13 -10.77 59.05 -1.72
N ARG A 14 -9.67 58.37 -1.38
CA ARG A 14 -9.42 57.86 -0.04
C ARG A 14 -9.00 58.99 0.89
N PRO A 15 -9.34 58.90 2.19
CA PRO A 15 -8.82 59.83 3.19
C PRO A 15 -7.28 59.84 3.24
N GLY A 16 -6.70 61.05 3.36
CA GLY A 16 -5.25 61.27 3.37
C GLY A 16 -4.63 61.49 1.98
N ASP A 17 -3.31 61.32 1.88
CA ASP A 17 -2.55 61.70 0.69
C ASP A 17 -2.24 60.54 -0.27
N ARG A 18 -2.89 59.38 -0.09
CA ARG A 18 -2.61 58.18 -0.91
C ARG A 18 -2.97 58.36 -2.39
N ASP A 19 -3.91 59.25 -2.68
CA ASP A 19 -4.35 59.56 -4.05
C ASP A 19 -3.78 60.91 -4.53
N ALA A 20 -2.89 61.55 -3.76
CA ALA A 20 -2.36 62.87 -4.08
C ALA A 20 -1.43 62.87 -5.32
N GLN A 21 -0.87 61.70 -5.68
CA GLN A 21 0.01 61.55 -6.83
C GLN A 21 -0.73 61.19 -8.12
N ASP A 22 -2.04 60.94 -8.04
CA ASP A 22 -2.83 60.57 -9.21
C ASP A 22 -3.29 61.84 -9.97
N PRO A 23 -2.91 61.99 -11.25
CA PRO A 23 -3.24 63.16 -12.05
C PRO A 23 -4.75 63.42 -12.19
N GLN A 24 -5.59 62.38 -12.19
CA GLN A 24 -7.03 62.53 -12.34
C GLN A 24 -7.67 63.17 -11.11
N PHE A 25 -7.18 62.81 -9.91
CA PHE A 25 -7.60 63.45 -8.68
C PHE A 25 -7.09 64.89 -8.60
N ALA A 26 -5.87 65.17 -9.05
CA ALA A 26 -5.32 66.52 -9.10
C ALA A 26 -6.14 67.44 -10.03
N GLU A 27 -6.49 66.95 -11.23
CA GLU A 27 -7.34 67.69 -12.17
C GLU A 27 -8.75 67.92 -11.60
N ALA A 28 -9.35 66.90 -10.98
CA ALA A 28 -10.67 67.02 -10.34
C ALA A 28 -10.67 68.05 -9.20
N LEU A 29 -9.62 68.06 -8.36
CA LEU A 29 -9.47 69.04 -7.28
C LEU A 29 -9.25 70.46 -7.82
N ALA A 30 -8.54 70.61 -8.95
CA ALA A 30 -8.37 71.90 -9.60
C ALA A 30 -9.71 72.47 -10.11
N GLU A 31 -10.62 71.63 -10.59
CA GLU A 31 -11.97 72.05 -10.98
C GLU A 31 -12.83 72.42 -9.75
N VAL A 32 -12.71 71.70 -8.63
CA VAL A 32 -13.36 72.07 -7.36
C VAL A 32 -12.90 73.44 -6.87
N ALA A 33 -11.63 73.78 -7.03
CA ALA A 33 -11.09 75.07 -6.60
C ALA A 33 -11.62 76.27 -7.42
N LYS A 34 -12.10 76.02 -8.63
CA LYS A 34 -12.63 77.06 -9.54
C LYS A 34 -14.14 77.26 -9.41
N ASP A 35 -14.86 76.24 -8.94
CA ASP A 35 -16.33 76.25 -8.88
C ASP A 35 -16.86 76.19 -7.42
N PRO A 36 -17.52 77.25 -6.92
CA PRO A 36 -18.04 77.30 -5.55
C PRO A 36 -19.09 76.23 -5.23
N GLN A 37 -19.89 75.79 -6.21
CA GLN A 37 -20.89 74.74 -6.02
C GLN A 37 -20.22 73.37 -5.84
N LEU A 38 -19.16 73.08 -6.60
CA LEU A 38 -18.36 71.88 -6.43
C LEU A 38 -17.59 71.91 -5.11
N GLN A 39 -17.04 73.06 -4.71
CA GLN A 39 -16.40 73.23 -3.41
C GLN A 39 -17.36 72.90 -2.26
N ALA A 40 -18.53 73.53 -2.22
CA ALA A 40 -19.51 73.30 -1.17
C ALA A 40 -20.00 71.84 -1.14
N TRP A 41 -20.11 71.19 -2.31
CA TRP A 41 -20.43 69.77 -2.39
C TRP A 41 -19.31 68.90 -1.82
N HIS A 42 -18.06 69.11 -2.23
CA HIS A 42 -16.92 68.32 -1.80
C HIS A 42 -16.68 68.42 -0.28
N GLU A 43 -16.82 69.62 0.30
CA GLU A 43 -16.74 69.82 1.75
C GLU A 43 -17.84 69.08 2.52
N ARG A 44 -19.03 68.91 1.94
CA ARG A 44 -20.10 68.10 2.56
C ARG A 44 -19.77 66.62 2.51
N GLU A 45 -19.28 66.10 1.38
CA GLU A 45 -18.89 64.69 1.26
C GLU A 45 -17.75 64.36 2.24
N GLN A 46 -16.70 65.19 2.29
CA GLN A 46 -15.59 64.99 3.22
C GLN A 46 -16.03 64.97 4.69
N ARG A 47 -16.97 65.83 5.08
CA ARG A 47 -17.53 65.83 6.44
C ARG A 47 -18.32 64.56 6.73
N ALA A 48 -19.09 64.07 5.76
CA ALA A 48 -19.84 62.82 5.91
C ALA A 48 -18.89 61.62 6.05
N ASP A 49 -17.87 61.53 5.20
CA ASP A 49 -16.87 60.47 5.23
C ASP A 49 -16.06 60.47 6.54
N ALA A 50 -15.65 61.66 7.01
CA ALA A 50 -14.96 61.80 8.29
C ALA A 50 -15.84 61.36 9.47
N ALA A 51 -17.13 61.72 9.46
CA ALA A 51 -18.06 61.30 10.50
C ALA A 51 -18.30 59.77 10.50
N LEU A 52 -18.41 59.16 9.32
CA LEU A 52 -18.51 57.70 9.19
C LEU A 52 -17.23 57.01 9.70
N ALA A 53 -16.06 57.47 9.27
CA ALA A 53 -14.78 56.94 9.70
C ALA A 53 -14.60 57.02 11.22
N ALA A 54 -15.00 58.14 11.84
CA ALA A 54 -14.97 58.31 13.29
C ALA A 54 -15.88 57.31 14.02
N LYS A 55 -17.08 57.06 13.50
CA LYS A 55 -18.00 56.05 14.07
C LYS A 55 -17.43 54.64 14.00
N PHE A 56 -16.78 54.27 12.89
CA PHE A 56 -16.13 52.96 12.78
C PHE A 56 -14.91 52.84 13.69
N ALA A 57 -14.11 53.89 13.81
CA ALA A 57 -12.93 53.90 14.69
C ALA A 57 -13.28 53.77 16.18
N ALA A 58 -14.49 54.18 16.59
CA ALA A 58 -14.98 54.03 17.96
C ALA A 58 -15.37 52.58 18.32
N ILE A 59 -15.51 51.68 17.34
CA ILE A 59 -15.85 50.28 17.58
C ILE A 59 -14.58 49.52 17.95
N ALA A 60 -14.52 49.00 19.17
CA ALA A 60 -13.42 48.14 19.60
C ALA A 60 -13.40 46.85 18.75
N PRO A 61 -12.30 46.54 18.05
CA PRO A 61 -12.21 45.28 17.32
C PRO A 61 -12.21 44.11 18.32
N PRO A 62 -12.84 42.97 17.99
CA PRO A 62 -12.76 41.76 18.80
C PRO A 62 -11.31 41.35 19.08
N PRO A 63 -11.00 40.84 20.28
CA PRO A 63 -9.66 40.36 20.59
C PRO A 63 -9.26 39.26 19.60
N GLY A 64 -8.02 39.32 19.09
CA GLY A 64 -7.49 38.34 18.13
C GLY A 64 -7.93 38.53 16.67
N LEU A 65 -8.75 39.54 16.34
CA LEU A 65 -9.23 39.76 14.97
C LEU A 65 -8.07 39.99 13.99
N ARG A 66 -7.06 40.74 14.38
CA ARG A 66 -5.89 41.02 13.52
C ARG A 66 -5.16 39.73 13.17
N GLU A 67 -4.93 38.88 14.17
CA GLU A 67 -4.26 37.60 14.04
C GLU A 67 -5.10 36.67 13.14
N ALA A 68 -6.42 36.63 13.33
CA ALA A 68 -7.34 35.86 12.50
C ALA A 68 -7.32 36.29 11.02
N ILE A 69 -7.34 37.61 10.75
CA ILE A 69 -7.24 38.15 9.38
C ILE A 69 -5.90 37.78 8.75
N LEU A 70 -4.78 37.94 9.50
CA LEU A 70 -3.45 37.61 8.98
C LEU A 70 -3.27 36.11 8.76
N ALA A 71 -3.85 35.27 9.61
CA ALA A 71 -3.87 33.82 9.45
C ALA A 71 -4.66 33.42 8.20
N GLY A 72 -5.86 33.98 8.03
CA GLY A 72 -6.69 33.79 6.83
C GLY A 72 -5.95 34.23 5.56
N ALA A 73 -5.38 35.43 5.54
CA ALA A 73 -4.61 35.93 4.40
C ALA A 73 -3.42 35.04 4.04
N ARG A 74 -2.73 34.45 5.03
CA ARG A 74 -1.65 33.47 4.78
C ARG A 74 -2.17 32.15 4.22
N ALA A 75 -3.30 31.66 4.73
CA ALA A 75 -3.92 30.43 4.24
C ALA A 75 -4.50 30.57 2.83
N SER A 76 -5.00 31.77 2.48
CA SER A 76 -5.54 32.11 1.16
C SER A 76 -4.49 32.48 0.13
N ARG A 77 -3.20 32.62 0.52
CA ARG A 77 -2.14 32.82 -0.48
C ARG A 77 -2.10 31.58 -1.37
N PRO A 78 -2.20 31.75 -2.71
CA PRO A 78 -2.01 30.62 -3.60
C PRO A 78 -0.64 30.03 -3.30
N ARG A 79 -0.61 28.73 -2.96
CA ARG A 79 0.64 28.00 -2.81
C ARG A 79 1.41 28.19 -4.12
N PRO A 80 2.70 28.57 -4.08
CA PRO A 80 3.48 28.71 -5.30
C PRO A 80 3.40 27.39 -6.08
N ALA A 81 2.98 27.47 -7.33
CA ALA A 81 2.78 26.32 -8.22
C ALA A 81 4.07 25.50 -8.44
N GLY A 82 5.23 26.01 -7.99
CA GLY A 82 6.54 25.39 -8.11
C GLY A 82 6.74 24.06 -7.35
N TRP A 83 5.82 23.67 -6.46
CA TRP A 83 5.88 22.36 -5.78
C TRP A 83 5.00 21.30 -6.44
N ARG A 84 4.65 21.50 -7.71
CA ARG A 84 4.01 20.49 -8.58
C ARG A 84 4.81 20.17 -9.83
N HIS A 85 6.11 20.49 -9.85
CA HIS A 85 7.00 20.08 -10.92
C HIS A 85 8.05 19.12 -10.40
N THR A 86 7.67 17.85 -10.28
CA THR A 86 8.62 16.84 -10.73
C THR A 86 7.85 15.67 -11.34
N PRO A 87 7.28 15.83 -12.55
CA PRO A 87 6.77 14.68 -13.31
C PRO A 87 7.85 13.59 -13.46
N TRP A 88 9.13 13.96 -13.33
CA TRP A 88 10.25 13.03 -13.31
C TRP A 88 10.33 12.18 -12.03
N LEU A 89 9.86 12.65 -10.87
CA LEU A 89 9.78 11.81 -9.65
C LEU A 89 8.64 10.83 -9.76
N ALA A 90 7.49 11.24 -10.32
CA ALA A 90 6.40 10.32 -10.63
C ALA A 90 6.81 9.28 -11.68
N ALA A 91 7.54 9.69 -12.72
CA ALA A 91 8.10 8.79 -13.71
C ALA A 91 9.16 7.84 -13.11
N ALA A 92 10.07 8.35 -12.27
CA ALA A 92 11.07 7.52 -11.58
C ALA A 92 10.43 6.53 -10.60
N ALA A 93 9.40 6.95 -9.85
CA ALA A 93 8.64 6.06 -8.97
C ALA A 93 7.87 5.01 -9.79
N ALA A 94 7.25 5.40 -10.91
CA ALA A 94 6.57 4.45 -11.80
C ALA A 94 7.57 3.45 -12.41
N VAL A 95 8.75 3.91 -12.84
CA VAL A 95 9.83 3.04 -13.32
C VAL A 95 10.34 2.13 -12.21
N ALA A 96 10.54 2.63 -10.98
CA ALA A 96 10.95 1.82 -9.84
C ALA A 96 9.90 0.77 -9.46
N VAL A 97 8.60 1.12 -9.49
CA VAL A 97 7.50 0.19 -9.28
C VAL A 97 7.43 -0.82 -10.42
N LEU A 98 7.55 -0.39 -11.68
CA LEU A 98 7.57 -1.30 -12.83
C LEU A 98 8.79 -2.22 -12.81
N LEU A 99 9.96 -1.73 -12.37
CA LEU A 99 11.16 -2.54 -12.17
C LEU A 99 11.02 -3.49 -10.97
N ALA A 100 10.39 -3.07 -9.89
CA ALA A 100 10.13 -3.91 -8.72
C ALA A 100 9.06 -4.98 -9.02
N VAL A 101 8.03 -4.63 -9.79
CA VAL A 101 7.03 -5.57 -10.31
C VAL A 101 7.66 -6.48 -11.35
N ALA A 102 8.49 -5.98 -12.27
CA ALA A 102 9.19 -6.80 -13.25
C ALA A 102 10.26 -7.68 -12.60
N ALA A 103 10.94 -7.24 -11.54
CA ALA A 103 11.88 -8.05 -10.77
C ALA A 103 11.14 -9.07 -9.88
N GLY A 104 10.01 -8.67 -9.28
CA GLY A 104 9.13 -9.56 -8.52
C GLY A 104 8.39 -10.55 -9.41
N TRP A 105 8.11 -10.20 -10.67
CA TRP A 105 7.57 -11.09 -11.69
C TRP A 105 8.68 -11.96 -12.29
N ARG A 106 9.88 -11.44 -12.57
CA ARG A 106 11.05 -12.25 -12.96
C ARG A 106 11.50 -13.22 -11.86
N GLY A 107 11.30 -12.87 -10.59
CA GLY A 107 11.49 -13.77 -9.44
C GLY A 107 10.30 -14.69 -9.16
N ARG A 108 9.19 -14.57 -9.91
CA ARG A 108 8.00 -15.42 -9.84
C ARG A 108 7.71 -16.18 -11.13
N THR A 109 8.41 -15.86 -12.21
CA THR A 109 8.44 -16.64 -13.45
C THR A 109 9.55 -17.64 -13.33
N GLU A 110 9.13 -18.89 -13.22
CA GLU A 110 9.96 -20.08 -13.38
C GLU A 110 10.84 -20.39 -12.17
N LEU A 111 10.38 -21.37 -11.38
CA LEU A 111 11.31 -22.26 -10.69
C LEU A 111 12.38 -22.66 -11.71
N PRO A 112 13.67 -22.61 -11.37
CA PRO A 112 14.69 -23.18 -12.23
C PRO A 112 14.24 -24.61 -12.56
N ALA A 113 14.24 -24.97 -13.84
CA ALA A 113 14.12 -26.35 -14.24
C ALA A 113 15.22 -27.14 -13.52
N GLY A 114 14.88 -27.76 -12.37
CA GLY A 114 15.90 -28.35 -11.49
C GLY A 114 15.58 -28.42 -9.99
N ASP A 115 14.60 -27.69 -9.44
CA ASP A 115 14.28 -27.85 -8.00
C ASP A 115 13.76 -29.28 -7.72
N SER A 116 14.51 -30.03 -6.91
CA SER A 116 14.15 -31.39 -6.52
C SER A 116 12.82 -31.38 -5.75
N PHE A 117 12.08 -32.50 -5.76
CA PHE A 117 10.85 -32.59 -4.96
C PHE A 117 11.14 -32.44 -3.45
N ALA A 118 12.36 -32.77 -3.03
CA ALA A 118 12.84 -32.52 -1.67
C ALA A 118 13.02 -31.02 -1.39
N ALA A 119 13.59 -30.25 -2.31
CA ALA A 119 13.72 -28.80 -2.16
C ALA A 119 12.35 -28.12 -2.00
N ILE A 120 11.33 -28.60 -2.74
CA ILE A 120 9.95 -28.14 -2.57
C ILE A 120 9.45 -28.46 -1.16
N ALA A 121 9.56 -29.71 -0.72
CA ALA A 121 9.10 -30.14 0.60
C ALA A 121 9.78 -29.37 1.75
N LEU A 122 11.10 -29.14 1.65
CA LEU A 122 11.88 -28.41 2.66
C LEU A 122 11.49 -26.93 2.72
N ARG A 123 11.25 -26.29 1.58
CA ARG A 123 10.82 -24.88 1.52
C ARG A 123 9.43 -24.70 2.11
N GLU A 124 8.50 -25.59 1.78
CA GLU A 124 7.13 -25.54 2.32
C GLU A 124 7.14 -25.75 3.83
N LEU A 125 7.87 -26.76 4.32
CA LEU A 125 8.06 -26.99 5.75
C LEU A 125 8.62 -25.75 6.48
N ALA A 126 9.67 -25.14 5.92
CA ALA A 126 10.28 -23.93 6.50
C ALA A 126 9.31 -22.74 6.56
N SER A 127 8.36 -22.66 5.62
CA SER A 127 7.39 -21.57 5.51
C SER A 127 6.12 -21.76 6.34
N ALA A 128 5.80 -23.01 6.71
CA ALA A 128 4.50 -23.40 7.23
C ALA A 128 4.48 -23.69 8.75
N HIS A 129 5.54 -23.35 9.50
CA HIS A 129 5.61 -23.64 10.93
C HIS A 129 4.43 -23.02 11.72
N GLY A 130 3.48 -23.87 12.16
CA GLY A 130 2.52 -23.58 13.23
C GLY A 130 1.05 -23.88 12.96
N ASP A 131 0.59 -23.91 11.71
CA ASP A 131 -0.85 -24.06 11.40
C ASP A 131 -1.22 -25.52 11.05
N HIS A 132 -1.31 -26.36 12.08
CA HIS A 132 -1.90 -27.70 11.97
C HIS A 132 -3.43 -27.60 12.10
N ALA A 133 -4.09 -27.08 11.06
CA ALA A 133 -5.55 -27.04 11.00
C ALA A 133 -6.13 -28.46 11.12
N ALA A 134 -7.29 -28.58 11.78
CA ALA A 134 -7.97 -29.87 11.92
C ALA A 134 -8.29 -30.45 10.53
N ALA A 135 -7.77 -31.65 10.25
CA ALA A 135 -8.01 -32.33 8.99
C ALA A 135 -9.51 -32.71 8.87
N PRO A 136 -10.10 -32.64 7.65
CA PRO A 136 -11.42 -33.21 7.38
C PRO A 136 -11.54 -34.65 7.90
N PRO A 137 -12.72 -35.11 8.37
CA PRO A 137 -12.86 -36.42 9.01
C PRO A 137 -12.33 -37.62 8.20
N ALA A 138 -12.49 -37.60 6.87
CA ALA A 138 -11.97 -38.64 5.97
C ALA A 138 -10.43 -38.70 5.95
N LEU A 139 -9.77 -37.53 6.01
CA LEU A 139 -8.32 -37.42 6.14
C LEU A 139 -7.86 -37.79 7.56
N GLY A 140 -8.71 -37.61 8.57
CA GLY A 140 -8.45 -38.02 9.95
C GLY A 140 -8.15 -39.51 10.08
N ALA A 141 -8.90 -40.39 9.39
CA ALA A 141 -8.64 -41.83 9.41
C ALA A 141 -7.29 -42.19 8.77
N LEU A 142 -6.92 -41.47 7.71
CA LEU A 142 -5.63 -41.63 7.07
C LEU A 142 -4.47 -41.15 7.96
N GLN A 143 -4.58 -39.93 8.47
CA GLN A 143 -3.61 -39.34 9.38
C GLN A 143 -3.41 -40.24 10.61
N THR A 144 -4.49 -40.83 11.13
CA THR A 144 -4.46 -41.82 12.22
C THR A 144 -3.66 -43.07 11.84
N ARG A 145 -3.84 -43.63 10.64
CA ARG A 145 -3.05 -44.80 10.19
C ARG A 145 -1.56 -44.47 10.09
N LEU A 146 -1.21 -43.30 9.54
CA LEU A 146 0.18 -42.86 9.41
C LEU A 146 0.81 -42.61 10.80
N ALA A 147 0.04 -42.06 11.73
CA ALA A 147 0.48 -41.82 13.11
C ALA A 147 0.62 -43.12 13.93
N ALA A 148 -0.31 -44.07 13.76
CA ALA A 148 -0.40 -45.31 14.54
C ALA A 148 0.52 -46.43 14.04
N ALA A 149 1.01 -46.36 12.79
CA ALA A 149 1.98 -47.31 12.27
C ALA A 149 3.22 -47.36 13.18
N THR A 150 3.73 -48.57 13.46
CA THR A 150 4.95 -48.77 14.27
C THR A 150 6.15 -49.19 13.42
N GLY A 151 5.92 -49.73 12.21
CA GLY A 151 6.95 -50.10 11.24
C GLY A 151 7.24 -49.01 10.19
N PRO A 152 8.18 -49.26 9.25
CA PRO A 152 8.49 -48.30 8.19
C PRO A 152 7.24 -47.93 7.39
N LEU A 153 7.24 -46.72 6.84
CA LEU A 153 6.18 -46.29 5.94
C LEU A 153 6.17 -47.20 4.70
N PRO A 154 4.98 -47.59 4.22
CA PRO A 154 4.92 -48.41 3.02
C PRO A 154 5.43 -47.59 1.83
N ASP A 155 6.23 -48.25 0.98
CA ASP A 155 6.74 -47.69 -0.27
C ASP A 155 5.64 -47.07 -1.15
N ARG A 156 4.46 -47.71 -1.12
CA ARG A 156 3.25 -47.21 -1.76
C ARG A 156 2.22 -46.87 -0.70
N ILE A 157 1.71 -45.67 -0.83
CA ILE A 157 0.68 -45.15 0.04
C ILE A 157 -0.66 -45.28 -0.70
N ASP A 158 -1.65 -45.95 -0.09
CA ASP A 158 -2.89 -46.45 -0.73
C ASP A 158 -3.88 -45.38 -1.22
N PHE A 159 -3.45 -44.14 -1.43
CA PHE A 159 -4.27 -43.07 -1.97
C PHE A 159 -3.49 -42.28 -3.00
N GLY A 160 -4.15 -42.06 -4.13
CA GLY A 160 -3.60 -41.24 -5.21
C GLY A 160 -4.00 -39.76 -5.05
N PRO A 161 -3.33 -38.86 -5.80
CA PRO A 161 -3.67 -37.43 -5.86
C PRO A 161 -5.17 -37.14 -6.09
N ALA A 162 -5.85 -37.92 -6.92
CA ALA A 162 -7.27 -37.75 -7.20
C ALA A 162 -8.17 -38.01 -5.97
N GLU A 163 -7.80 -38.95 -5.09
CA GLU A 163 -8.53 -39.21 -3.86
C GLU A 163 -8.29 -38.09 -2.84
N LEU A 164 -7.05 -37.63 -2.70
CA LEU A 164 -6.70 -36.51 -1.82
C LEU A 164 -7.46 -35.24 -2.19
N HIS A 165 -7.58 -34.97 -3.49
CA HIS A 165 -8.37 -33.85 -4.01
C HIS A 165 -9.86 -33.98 -3.62
N ARG A 166 -10.47 -35.17 -3.82
CA ARG A 166 -11.87 -35.41 -3.44
C ARG A 166 -12.13 -35.27 -1.94
N GLN A 167 -11.17 -35.65 -1.11
CA GLN A 167 -11.29 -35.55 0.35
C GLN A 167 -11.01 -34.15 0.90
N GLY A 168 -10.74 -33.16 0.05
CA GLY A 168 -10.45 -31.79 0.47
C GLY A 168 -9.11 -31.64 1.18
N CYS A 169 -8.11 -32.46 0.82
CA CYS A 169 -6.76 -32.34 1.35
C CYS A 169 -6.15 -31.00 0.95
N ARG A 170 -5.38 -30.38 1.86
CA ARG A 170 -4.65 -29.16 1.56
C ARG A 170 -3.76 -29.42 0.35
N SER A 171 -3.94 -28.62 -0.70
CA SER A 171 -3.09 -28.66 -1.88
C SER A 171 -2.60 -27.27 -2.28
N PHE A 172 -1.46 -27.24 -2.95
CA PHE A 172 -0.85 -26.04 -3.51
C PHE A 172 -0.20 -26.39 -4.86
N ARG A 173 0.13 -25.37 -5.65
CA ARG A 173 0.71 -25.57 -6.99
C ARG A 173 2.16 -25.11 -7.03
N VAL A 174 3.02 -25.99 -7.54
CA VAL A 174 4.45 -25.73 -7.73
C VAL A 174 4.84 -26.11 -9.15
N GLY A 175 5.29 -25.15 -9.96
CA GLY A 175 5.68 -25.40 -11.36
C GLY A 175 4.57 -26.03 -12.21
N GLY A 176 3.31 -25.65 -11.96
CA GLY A 176 2.14 -26.24 -12.64
C GLY A 176 1.71 -27.62 -12.13
N ARG A 177 2.43 -28.21 -11.18
CA ARG A 177 2.09 -29.49 -10.54
C ARG A 177 1.29 -29.25 -9.27
N GLU A 178 0.22 -30.02 -9.08
CA GLU A 178 -0.54 -30.04 -7.83
C GLU A 178 0.18 -30.93 -6.81
N VAL A 179 0.42 -30.36 -5.62
CA VAL A 179 1.07 -31.03 -4.49
C VAL A 179 0.09 -31.02 -3.32
N PHE A 180 -0.16 -32.18 -2.75
CA PHE A 180 -0.99 -32.36 -1.56
C PHE A 180 -0.10 -32.51 -0.33
N GLU A 181 -0.52 -31.96 0.80
CA GLU A 181 0.19 -32.06 2.08
C GLU A 181 -0.64 -32.78 3.13
N LEU A 182 -0.03 -33.76 3.79
CA LEU A 182 -0.57 -34.51 4.90
C LEU A 182 0.40 -34.43 6.09
N CYS A 183 0.00 -33.73 7.13
CA CYS A 183 0.79 -33.61 8.36
C CYS A 183 0.39 -34.72 9.33
N PHE A 184 1.33 -35.39 10.00
CA PHE A 184 1.00 -36.35 11.06
C PHE A 184 2.08 -36.37 12.14
N LEU A 185 1.66 -36.62 13.39
CA LEU A 185 2.56 -36.75 14.53
C LEU A 185 2.83 -38.24 14.76
N ARG A 186 4.11 -38.63 14.84
CA ARG A 186 4.50 -40.01 15.13
C ARG A 186 5.70 -40.04 16.06
N ALA A 187 5.56 -40.76 17.17
CA ALA A 187 6.58 -40.86 18.21
C ALA A 187 7.13 -39.50 18.70
N GLY A 188 6.26 -38.47 18.77
CA GLY A 188 6.63 -37.12 19.22
C GLY A 188 7.20 -36.20 18.13
N THR A 189 7.43 -36.71 16.92
CA THR A 189 7.97 -35.94 15.80
C THR A 189 6.87 -35.65 14.78
N TRP A 190 6.80 -34.39 14.31
CA TRP A 190 5.92 -34.02 13.20
C TRP A 190 6.55 -34.37 11.86
N TYR A 191 5.73 -34.96 11.00
CA TYR A 191 6.09 -35.29 9.62
C TYR A 191 5.09 -34.69 8.65
N HIS A 192 5.62 -34.21 7.53
CA HIS A 192 4.85 -33.61 6.44
C HIS A 192 5.05 -34.47 5.20
N LEU A 193 3.99 -35.18 4.80
CA LEU A 193 3.98 -36.00 3.60
C LEU A 193 3.40 -35.19 2.44
N TYR A 194 4.23 -34.93 1.45
CA TYR A 194 3.86 -34.32 0.19
C TYR A 194 3.64 -35.38 -0.89
N VAL A 195 2.54 -35.26 -1.61
CA VAL A 195 2.15 -36.21 -2.67
C VAL A 195 1.85 -35.43 -3.94
N SER A 196 2.45 -35.84 -5.07
CA SER A 196 2.23 -35.20 -6.37
C SER A 196 2.14 -36.26 -7.47
N PRO A 197 1.31 -36.04 -8.51
CA PRO A 197 1.45 -36.77 -9.76
C PRO A 197 2.87 -36.63 -10.31
N ALA A 198 3.43 -37.72 -10.84
CA ALA A 198 4.75 -37.75 -11.45
C ALA A 198 4.77 -38.72 -12.64
N ALA A 199 5.60 -38.42 -13.64
CA ALA A 199 5.91 -39.34 -14.72
C ALA A 199 7.31 -39.93 -14.51
N GLY A 200 7.57 -41.11 -15.07
CA GLY A 200 8.88 -41.77 -15.04
C GLY A 200 8.88 -43.09 -14.26
N PRO A 201 10.03 -43.80 -14.24
CA PRO A 201 10.17 -45.10 -13.58
C PRO A 201 10.15 -44.97 -12.05
N ASP A 202 9.90 -46.06 -11.34
CA ASP A 202 10.03 -46.08 -9.88
C ASP A 202 11.44 -45.65 -9.44
N GLU A 203 11.51 -44.90 -8.34
CA GLU A 203 12.75 -44.43 -7.76
C GLU A 203 12.81 -44.77 -6.28
N GLY A 204 13.95 -45.29 -5.83
CA GLY A 204 14.20 -45.55 -4.41
C GLY A 204 14.23 -44.28 -3.56
N VAL A 205 14.28 -44.46 -2.25
CA VAL A 205 14.34 -43.37 -1.28
C VAL A 205 15.64 -42.58 -1.44
N ARG A 206 15.52 -41.26 -1.61
CA ARG A 206 16.62 -40.30 -1.60
C ARG A 206 16.44 -39.30 -0.48
N LEU A 207 17.45 -39.15 0.37
CA LEU A 207 17.43 -38.28 1.54
C LEU A 207 18.27 -37.02 1.30
N GLU A 208 17.63 -35.86 1.47
CA GLU A 208 18.24 -34.53 1.40
C GLU A 208 18.05 -33.80 2.74
N SER A 209 18.92 -32.84 3.05
CA SER A 209 18.87 -32.08 4.31
C SER A 209 19.34 -30.65 4.12
N ALA A 210 18.71 -29.72 4.83
CA ALA A 210 19.04 -28.30 4.84
C ALA A 210 18.95 -27.77 6.29
N GLY A 211 20.10 -27.68 6.97
CA GLY A 211 20.13 -27.39 8.41
C GLY A 211 19.50 -28.52 9.22
N GLN A 212 18.52 -28.19 10.07
CA GLN A 212 17.73 -29.17 10.84
C GLN A 212 16.59 -29.80 10.05
N LEU A 213 16.25 -29.24 8.89
CA LEU A 213 15.22 -29.80 8.03
C LEU A 213 15.78 -30.97 7.23
N ALA A 214 15.00 -32.05 7.12
CA ALA A 214 15.32 -33.17 6.28
C ALA A 214 14.11 -33.61 5.47
N ALA A 215 14.36 -34.13 4.26
CA ALA A 215 13.33 -34.69 3.40
C ALA A 215 13.79 -36.00 2.76
N ALA A 216 12.88 -36.97 2.70
CA ALA A 216 13.04 -38.21 1.95
C ALA A 216 12.11 -38.19 0.75
N THR A 217 12.59 -38.50 -0.44
CA THR A 217 11.78 -38.55 -1.66
C THR A 217 11.87 -39.90 -2.34
N TRP A 218 10.76 -40.34 -2.93
CA TRP A 218 10.71 -41.56 -3.72
C TRP A 218 9.57 -41.50 -4.75
N ARG A 219 9.59 -42.39 -5.74
CA ARG A 219 8.53 -42.51 -6.75
C ARG A 219 8.06 -43.96 -6.86
N ARG A 220 6.73 -44.14 -6.87
CA ARG A 220 6.08 -45.43 -7.16
C ARG A 220 4.93 -45.20 -8.13
N GLY A 221 5.03 -45.80 -9.31
CA GLY A 221 4.12 -45.59 -10.43
C GLY A 221 4.03 -44.11 -10.81
N ALA A 222 2.79 -43.62 -10.95
CA ALA A 222 2.50 -42.25 -11.37
C ALA A 222 2.51 -41.22 -10.22
N VAL A 223 3.13 -41.54 -9.08
CA VAL A 223 3.09 -40.71 -7.86
C VAL A 223 4.50 -40.53 -7.29
N ALA A 224 4.87 -39.27 -7.04
CA ALA A 224 6.05 -38.90 -6.27
C ALA A 224 5.65 -38.53 -4.84
N TYR A 225 6.50 -38.92 -3.90
CA TYR A 225 6.33 -38.70 -2.48
C TYR A 225 7.53 -37.93 -1.93
N ALA A 226 7.29 -37.02 -0.99
CA ALA A 226 8.31 -36.42 -0.17
C ALA A 226 7.85 -36.41 1.29
N LEU A 227 8.64 -36.98 2.19
CA LEU A 227 8.40 -36.94 3.62
C LEU A 227 9.42 -35.99 4.26
N ALA A 228 8.95 -34.91 4.87
CA ALA A 228 9.81 -33.91 5.49
C ALA A 228 9.56 -33.77 7.00
N THR A 229 10.60 -33.36 7.72
CA THR A 229 10.56 -33.09 9.16
C THR A 229 11.64 -32.08 9.53
N ASP A 230 11.43 -31.35 10.62
CA ASP A 230 12.39 -30.42 11.23
C ASP A 230 13.21 -31.07 12.37
N ASP A 231 12.99 -32.36 12.64
CA ASP A 231 13.71 -33.18 13.63
C ASP A 231 14.94 -33.90 13.02
N GLY A 232 15.40 -33.42 11.86
CA GLY A 232 16.61 -33.88 11.21
C GLY A 232 16.52 -35.23 10.49
N ARG A 233 17.62 -35.58 9.82
CA ARG A 233 17.73 -36.77 8.96
C ARG A 233 17.52 -38.09 9.71
N ALA A 234 17.97 -38.17 10.97
CA ALA A 234 17.84 -39.36 11.80
C ALA A 234 16.39 -39.71 12.12
N ALA A 235 15.49 -38.72 12.18
CA ALA A 235 14.07 -38.95 12.34
C ALA A 235 13.46 -39.68 11.13
N LEU A 236 13.81 -39.26 9.91
CA LEU A 236 13.36 -39.92 8.69
C LEU A 236 13.89 -41.35 8.56
N GLN A 237 15.15 -41.59 8.92
CA GLN A 237 15.75 -42.93 8.85
C GLN A 237 15.09 -43.95 9.77
N ARG A 238 14.41 -43.51 10.84
CA ARG A 238 13.62 -44.40 11.70
C ARG A 238 12.29 -44.82 11.07
N LEU A 239 11.84 -44.13 10.02
CA LEU A 239 10.55 -44.33 9.38
C LEU A 239 10.60 -44.99 8.00
N LEU A 240 11.79 -45.12 7.41
CA LEU A 240 11.99 -45.57 6.04
C LEU A 240 12.72 -46.92 6.01
#